data_AF-A0A4R3ASB3-F1
#
_entry.id   AF-A0A4R3ASB3-F1
#
_cell.length_a   1.000
_cell.length_b   1.000
_cell.length_c   1.000
_cell.angle_alpha   90.00
_cell.angle_beta   90.00
_cell.angle_gamma   90.00
#
_symmetry.space_group_name_H-M   'P 1'
#
loop_
_entity.id
_entity.type
_entity.pdbx_description
1 polymer ?
#
loop_
_entity_poly.entity_id
_entity_poly.type
_entity_poly.pdbx_seq_one_letter_code
_entity_poly.pdbx_strand_id
1 'polypeptide(L)'
;MKLIVQGTYAKALFNNNVVNPGEAGTDKQVTRAVFETVNELVDAATNKPGGADLSATVTDNPARTTPAKVQSLFAAQQATSTSIVLLGESHVDEPDRQRAENYLAAMNATPPTLSPTLVVFERGLRYNAPDDIPLVRESNLTTVNSNGNMIDFGMQLSKAQRSMVVAGYLAVCVGSGNQQDINRIVLFYGANHNDIYKYFDYFARHTSVDYVLKETRNFFNIRSNA
;
A
#
# COMPACT_ATOMS: atom_id res chain seq x y z
N MET A 1 -4.13 10.26 7.45
CA MET A 1 -4.77 9.50 6.34
C MET A 1 -6.18 9.06 6.70
N LYS A 2 -7.04 8.78 5.70
CA LYS A 2 -8.36 8.16 5.89
C LYS A 2 -8.44 6.86 5.11
N LEU A 3 -8.79 5.76 5.79
CA LEU A 3 -8.90 4.45 5.14
C LEU A 3 -10.18 4.35 4.31
N ILE A 4 -10.01 4.00 3.04
CA ILE A 4 -11.10 3.68 2.13
C ILE A 4 -11.46 2.20 2.31
N VAL A 5 -12.76 1.90 2.41
CA VAL A 5 -13.23 0.52 2.52
C VAL A 5 -12.78 -0.27 1.29
N GLN A 6 -12.07 -1.39 1.50
CA GLN A 6 -11.43 -2.17 0.44
C GLN A 6 -12.40 -2.59 -0.66
N GLY A 7 -13.59 -3.06 -0.28
CA GLY A 7 -14.64 -3.45 -1.24
C GLY A 7 -15.21 -2.27 -2.03
N THR A 8 -15.22 -1.05 -1.48
CA THR A 8 -15.61 0.17 -2.21
C THR A 8 -14.59 0.50 -3.28
N TYR A 9 -13.29 0.45 -2.93
CA TYR A 9 -12.21 0.65 -3.89
C TYR A 9 -12.22 -0.42 -5.00
N ALA A 10 -12.36 -1.69 -4.64
CA ALA A 10 -12.46 -2.79 -5.60
C ALA A 10 -13.65 -2.61 -6.56
N LYS A 11 -14.81 -2.17 -6.04
CA LYS A 11 -16.01 -1.93 -6.84
C LYS A 11 -15.84 -0.78 -7.81
N ALA A 12 -15.22 0.32 -7.39
CA ALA A 12 -14.93 1.45 -8.25
C ALA A 12 -13.96 1.05 -9.38
N LEU A 13 -12.86 0.34 -9.06
CA LEU A 13 -11.96 -0.20 -10.08
C LEU A 13 -12.69 -1.08 -11.11
N PHE A 14 -13.55 -1.98 -10.63
CA PHE A 14 -14.32 -2.86 -11.50
C PHE A 14 -15.28 -2.07 -12.40
N ASN A 15 -15.99 -1.08 -11.86
CA ASN A 15 -16.89 -0.20 -12.62
C ASN A 15 -16.13 0.67 -13.65
N ASN A 16 -14.89 1.03 -13.34
CA ASN A 16 -13.99 1.77 -14.23
C ASN A 16 -13.28 0.86 -15.26
N ASN A 17 -13.74 -0.39 -15.39
CA ASN A 17 -13.27 -1.37 -16.37
C ASN A 17 -11.75 -1.62 -16.27
N VAL A 18 -11.25 -1.80 -15.04
CA VAL A 18 -9.85 -2.20 -14.78
C VAL A 18 -9.45 -3.46 -15.56
N VAL A 19 -10.40 -4.36 -15.78
CA VAL A 19 -10.33 -5.50 -16.69
C VAL A 19 -11.68 -5.69 -17.39
N ASN A 20 -11.68 -6.34 -18.54
CA ASN A 20 -12.90 -6.96 -19.07
C ASN A 20 -13.01 -8.36 -18.45
N PRO A 21 -14.14 -8.77 -17.86
CA PRO A 21 -14.25 -10.07 -17.21
C PRO A 21 -13.87 -11.24 -18.12
N GLY A 22 -12.83 -11.98 -17.72
CA GLY A 22 -12.33 -13.15 -18.46
C GLY A 22 -11.17 -12.84 -19.41
N GLU A 23 -10.76 -11.58 -19.51
CA GLU A 23 -9.63 -11.13 -20.34
C GLU A 23 -8.47 -10.64 -19.47
N ALA A 24 -7.24 -10.81 -19.94
CA ALA A 24 -6.09 -10.23 -19.28
C ALA A 24 -6.15 -8.69 -19.32
N GLY A 25 -5.87 -8.04 -18.19
CA GLY A 25 -5.79 -6.58 -18.13
C GLY A 25 -4.62 -6.03 -18.93
N THR A 26 -4.81 -4.89 -19.59
CA THR A 26 -3.69 -4.12 -20.17
C THR A 26 -3.24 -3.02 -19.23
N ASP A 27 -1.95 -2.66 -19.25
CA ASP A 27 -1.41 -1.59 -18.39
C ASP A 27 -2.15 -0.26 -18.59
N LYS A 28 -2.59 0.03 -19.82
CA LYS A 28 -3.37 1.23 -20.14
C LYS A 28 -4.75 1.21 -19.47
N GLN A 29 -5.46 0.09 -19.50
CA GLN A 29 -6.76 -0.07 -18.82
C GLN A 29 -6.59 0.06 -17.31
N VAL A 30 -5.63 -0.67 -16.74
CA VAL A 30 -5.38 -0.66 -15.28
C VAL A 30 -5.01 0.74 -14.81
N THR A 31 -4.08 1.41 -15.50
CA THR A 31 -3.66 2.77 -15.15
C THR A 31 -4.83 3.75 -15.21
N ARG A 32 -5.63 3.71 -16.29
CA ARG A 32 -6.81 4.58 -16.42
C ARG A 32 -7.82 4.33 -15.31
N ALA A 33 -8.18 3.07 -15.06
CA ALA A 33 -9.16 2.72 -14.04
C ALA A 33 -8.70 3.12 -12.63
N VAL A 34 -7.40 3.00 -12.33
CA VAL A 34 -6.83 3.47 -11.06
C VAL A 34 -6.93 5.00 -10.96
N PHE A 35 -6.62 5.76 -12.02
CA PHE A 35 -6.79 7.22 -11.99
C PHE A 35 -8.23 7.64 -11.73
N GLU A 36 -9.18 7.07 -12.47
CA GLU A 36 -10.61 7.34 -12.30
C GLU A 36 -11.04 7.02 -10.87
N THR A 37 -10.66 5.84 -10.36
CA THR A 37 -11.01 5.40 -9.01
C THR A 37 -10.42 6.29 -7.90
N VAL A 38 -9.16 6.72 -8.02
CA VAL A 38 -8.55 7.62 -7.02
C VAL A 38 -9.27 8.98 -7.00
N ASN A 39 -9.60 9.54 -8.16
CA ASN A 39 -10.31 10.81 -8.26
C ASN A 39 -11.75 10.72 -7.74
N GLU A 40 -12.42 9.57 -7.94
CA GLU A 40 -13.78 9.33 -7.44
C GLU A 40 -13.84 9.15 -5.93
N LEU A 41 -12.82 8.52 -5.34
CA LEU A 41 -12.86 8.07 -3.95
C LEU A 41 -12.04 8.92 -2.97
N VAL A 42 -11.24 9.88 -3.45
CA VAL A 42 -10.57 10.82 -2.54
C VAL A 42 -11.63 11.56 -1.73
N ASP A 43 -11.44 11.61 -0.41
CA ASP A 43 -12.45 12.16 0.47
C ASP A 43 -11.85 12.99 1.62
N ALA A 44 -12.54 14.09 1.95
CA ALA A 44 -12.31 14.90 3.14
C ALA A 44 -10.86 15.34 3.39
N ALA A 45 -10.10 15.66 2.34
CA ALA A 45 -8.72 16.11 2.48
C ALA A 45 -8.62 17.51 3.10
N THR A 46 -7.98 17.62 4.26
CA THR A 46 -7.79 18.89 4.99
C THR A 46 -6.30 19.17 5.24
N ASN A 47 -5.94 20.43 5.47
CA ASN A 47 -4.55 20.87 5.72
C ASN A 47 -3.56 20.46 4.63
N LYS A 48 -4.00 20.51 3.36
CA LYS A 48 -3.17 20.13 2.21
C LYS A 48 -1.86 20.92 2.21
N PRO A 49 -0.70 20.25 2.13
CA PRO A 49 0.59 20.95 2.04
C PRO A 49 0.67 21.78 0.75
N GLY A 50 1.29 22.94 0.85
CA GLY A 50 1.65 23.79 -0.29
C GLY A 50 3.12 23.64 -0.67
N GLY A 51 3.55 24.36 -1.72
CA GLY A 51 4.95 24.37 -2.15
C GLY A 51 5.25 23.41 -3.31
N ALA A 52 6.55 23.23 -3.56
CA ALA A 52 7.06 22.39 -4.63
C ALA A 52 6.98 20.90 -4.27
N ASP A 53 6.94 20.05 -5.30
CA ASP A 53 7.08 18.61 -5.14
C ASP A 53 8.42 18.29 -4.43
N LEU A 54 8.35 17.42 -3.43
CA LEU A 54 9.53 16.88 -2.74
C LEU A 54 9.84 15.50 -3.31
N SER A 55 11.09 15.24 -3.66
CA SER A 55 11.51 13.89 -4.04
C SER A 55 11.37 12.93 -2.85
N ALA A 56 10.82 11.73 -3.10
CA ALA A 56 10.83 10.68 -2.09
C ALA A 56 12.26 10.20 -1.82
N THR A 57 12.57 9.91 -0.56
CA THR A 57 13.80 9.22 -0.18
C THR A 57 13.56 7.73 -0.30
N VAL A 58 14.30 7.06 -1.19
CA VAL A 58 14.22 5.60 -1.36
C VAL A 58 15.46 4.95 -0.78
N THR A 59 15.28 3.95 0.09
CA THR A 59 16.38 3.23 0.72
C THR A 59 16.21 1.73 0.55
N ASP A 60 17.26 1.07 0.06
CA ASP A 60 17.36 -0.38 0.00
C ASP A 60 18.08 -0.92 1.23
N ASN A 61 17.47 -1.89 1.88
CA ASN A 61 17.91 -2.43 3.15
C ASN A 61 18.04 -3.96 3.06
N PRO A 62 19.02 -4.55 3.76
CA PRO A 62 19.24 -5.99 3.72
C PRO A 62 18.08 -6.75 4.41
N ALA A 63 17.91 -8.01 4.04
CA ALA A 63 16.89 -8.91 4.58
C ALA A 63 16.93 -9.06 6.12
N ARG A 64 18.08 -8.82 6.75
CA ARG A 64 18.27 -8.83 8.20
C ARG A 64 17.79 -7.57 8.94
N THR A 65 17.09 -6.66 8.27
CA THR A 65 16.60 -5.41 8.89
C THR A 65 15.54 -5.72 9.94
N THR A 66 15.79 -5.27 11.18
CA THR A 66 14.95 -5.56 12.34
C THR A 66 13.76 -4.60 12.47
N PRO A 67 12.66 -5.00 13.15
CA PRO A 67 11.55 -4.11 13.48
C PRO A 67 11.99 -2.81 14.19
N ALA A 68 13.00 -2.87 15.06
CA ALA A 68 13.53 -1.70 15.77
C ALA A 68 14.12 -0.63 14.82
N LYS A 69 14.73 -1.05 13.70
CA LYS A 69 15.24 -0.12 12.68
C LYS A 69 14.09 0.61 11.98
N VAL A 70 13.00 -0.10 11.69
CA VAL A 70 11.79 0.48 11.10
C VAL A 70 11.05 1.38 12.10
N GLN A 71 10.98 0.98 13.37
CA GLN A 71 10.42 1.84 14.41
C GLN A 71 11.23 3.15 14.56
N SER A 72 12.56 3.10 14.41
CA SER A 72 13.39 4.30 14.44
C SER A 72 13.09 5.24 13.27
N LEU A 73 12.82 4.70 12.07
CA LEU A 73 12.33 5.48 10.92
C LEU A 73 10.99 6.15 11.26
N PHE A 74 10.04 5.40 11.80
CA PHE A 74 8.71 5.90 12.16
C PHE A 74 8.71 6.95 13.28
N ALA A 75 9.64 6.82 14.24
CA ALA A 75 9.81 7.77 15.33
C ALA A 75 10.47 9.09 14.88
N ALA A 76 11.29 9.05 13.82
CA ALA A 76 11.94 10.24 13.27
C ALA A 76 11.02 11.06 12.35
N GLN A 77 9.85 10.52 11.98
CA GLN A 77 8.90 11.22 11.12
C GLN A 77 8.31 12.46 11.80
N GLN A 78 8.14 13.51 11.01
CA GLN A 78 7.43 14.73 11.40
C GLN A 78 6.01 14.72 10.81
N ALA A 79 5.15 15.63 11.29
CA ALA A 79 3.84 15.87 10.70
C ALA A 79 3.96 16.10 9.18
N THR A 80 2.93 15.74 8.41
CA THR A 80 2.96 15.85 6.94
C THR A 80 4.03 14.95 6.33
N SER A 81 4.03 13.67 6.74
CA SER A 81 4.95 12.69 6.18
C SER A 81 4.36 11.30 6.02
N THR A 82 4.86 10.59 5.01
CA THR A 82 4.44 9.24 4.66
C THR A 82 5.66 8.33 4.54
N SER A 83 5.70 7.26 5.33
CA SER A 83 6.71 6.20 5.19
C SER A 83 6.04 4.91 4.76
N ILE A 84 6.53 4.31 3.68
CA ILE A 84 6.06 3.01 3.18
C ILE A 84 7.24 2.05 3.26
N VAL A 85 7.09 1.00 4.06
CA VAL A 85 8.08 -0.05 4.26
C VAL A 85 7.60 -1.29 3.54
N LEU A 86 8.31 -1.72 2.50
CA LEU A 86 8.06 -2.98 1.82
C LEU A 86 8.97 -4.04 2.41
N LEU A 87 8.37 -4.98 3.14
CA LEU A 87 9.01 -6.17 3.63
C LEU A 87 8.96 -7.22 2.52
N GLY A 88 10.07 -7.37 1.79
CA GLY A 88 10.22 -8.37 0.74
C GLY A 88 9.93 -9.76 1.31
N GLU A 89 9.09 -10.52 0.63
CA GLU A 89 8.66 -11.85 1.07
C GLU A 89 8.80 -12.85 -0.09
N SER A 90 9.17 -14.08 0.21
CA SER A 90 9.08 -15.20 -0.73
C SER A 90 8.15 -16.22 -0.10
N HIS A 91 7.02 -16.52 -0.75
CA HIS A 91 5.91 -17.30 -0.17
C HIS A 91 6.31 -18.73 0.22
N VAL A 92 7.56 -19.11 -0.03
CA VAL A 92 8.16 -20.43 0.16
C VAL A 92 9.45 -20.39 1.00
N ASP A 93 10.00 -19.20 1.31
CA ASP A 93 11.25 -19.06 2.05
C ASP A 93 11.00 -18.92 3.56
N GLU A 94 11.54 -19.87 4.32
CA GLU A 94 11.36 -19.91 5.77
C GLU A 94 11.98 -18.70 6.50
N PRO A 95 13.21 -18.24 6.18
CA PRO A 95 13.77 -17.01 6.74
C PRO A 95 12.90 -15.76 6.52
N ASP A 96 12.28 -15.61 5.34
CA ASP A 96 11.35 -14.52 5.07
C ASP A 96 10.08 -14.63 5.93
N ARG A 97 9.51 -15.83 6.05
CA ARG A 97 8.38 -16.11 6.94
C ARG A 97 8.69 -15.74 8.39
N GLN A 98 9.83 -16.21 8.91
CA GLN A 98 10.25 -15.92 10.28
C GLN A 98 10.46 -14.42 10.51
N ARG A 99 11.01 -13.70 9.52
CA ARG A 99 11.13 -12.24 9.60
C ARG A 99 9.74 -11.59 9.64
N ALA A 100 8.82 -11.98 8.78
CA ALA A 100 7.46 -11.43 8.77
C ALA A 100 6.78 -11.65 10.13
N GLU A 101 6.89 -12.83 10.71
CA GLU A 101 6.39 -13.14 12.05
C GLU A 101 7.05 -12.29 13.14
N ASN A 102 8.37 -12.01 13.05
CA ASN A 102 9.05 -11.11 13.97
C ASN A 102 8.53 -9.67 13.89
N TYR A 103 8.18 -9.19 12.69
CA TYR A 103 7.55 -7.87 12.51
C TYR A 103 6.15 -7.84 13.13
N LEU A 104 5.36 -8.89 12.95
CA LEU A 104 4.01 -8.99 13.53
C LEU A 104 4.06 -9.12 15.06
N ALA A 105 4.99 -9.90 15.60
CA ALA A 105 5.21 -10.00 17.04
C ALA A 105 5.62 -8.64 17.64
N ALA A 106 6.44 -7.86 16.94
CA ALA A 106 6.80 -6.51 17.38
C ALA A 106 5.60 -5.54 17.40
N MET A 107 4.65 -5.71 16.48
CA MET A 107 3.39 -4.95 16.43
C MET A 107 2.41 -5.34 17.54
N ASN A 108 2.35 -6.63 17.89
CA ASN A 108 1.44 -7.18 18.90
C ASN A 108 2.03 -7.22 20.32
N ALA A 109 3.27 -6.75 20.52
CA ALA A 109 3.87 -6.66 21.86
C ALA A 109 3.10 -5.67 22.75
N THR A 110 3.21 -5.80 24.06
CA THR A 110 2.58 -4.89 25.04
C THR A 110 3.64 -4.27 25.95
N PRO A 111 4.01 -2.98 25.75
CA PRO A 111 3.56 -2.08 24.68
C PRO A 111 4.14 -2.46 23.30
N PRO A 112 3.49 -2.05 22.19
CA PRO A 112 4.01 -2.31 20.83
C PRO A 112 5.41 -1.73 20.64
N THR A 113 6.30 -2.50 20.01
CA THR A 113 7.67 -2.06 19.68
C THR A 113 7.82 -1.65 18.22
N LEU A 114 6.79 -1.90 17.40
CA LEU A 114 6.62 -1.39 16.05
C LEU A 114 5.18 -0.90 15.89
N SER A 115 4.99 0.38 15.54
CA SER A 115 3.65 1.00 15.53
C SER A 115 3.28 1.62 14.17
N PRO A 116 2.96 0.81 13.15
CA PRO A 116 2.43 1.30 11.89
C PRO A 116 0.98 1.78 12.04
N THR A 117 0.54 2.66 11.14
CA THR A 117 -0.86 3.10 11.01
C THR A 117 -1.66 2.21 10.05
N LEU A 118 -0.98 1.40 9.23
CA LEU A 118 -1.59 0.49 8.28
C LEU A 118 -0.66 -0.70 7.99
N VAL A 119 -1.23 -1.90 7.91
CA VAL A 119 -0.57 -3.08 7.38
C VAL A 119 -1.28 -3.58 6.13
N VAL A 120 -0.50 -3.93 5.10
CA VAL A 120 -1.01 -4.50 3.84
C VAL A 120 -0.37 -5.86 3.59
N PHE A 121 -1.18 -6.88 3.33
CA PHE A 121 -0.71 -8.20 2.90
C PHE A 121 -0.94 -8.40 1.40
N GLU A 122 0.08 -8.90 0.71
CA GLU A 122 -0.05 -9.51 -0.60
C GLU A 122 -1.02 -10.69 -0.55
N ARG A 123 -1.72 -10.91 -1.67
CA ARG A 123 -2.57 -12.09 -1.88
C ARG A 123 -1.78 -13.37 -1.62
N GLY A 124 -2.39 -14.31 -0.89
CA GLY A 124 -1.81 -15.64 -0.63
C GLY A 124 -1.01 -15.73 0.66
N LEU A 125 -0.57 -14.61 1.24
CA LEU A 125 0.12 -14.59 2.53
C LEU A 125 -0.82 -14.93 3.69
N ARG A 126 -0.44 -15.93 4.48
CA ARG A 126 -1.23 -16.46 5.60
C ARG A 126 -0.54 -16.19 6.94
N TYR A 127 -0.38 -14.91 7.28
CA TYR A 127 0.08 -14.51 8.60
C TYR A 127 -1.09 -14.16 9.52
N ASN A 128 -0.87 -14.33 10.83
CA ASN A 128 -1.75 -13.77 11.85
C ASN A 128 -1.71 -12.24 11.74
N ALA A 129 -2.89 -11.63 11.64
CA ALA A 129 -3.01 -10.18 11.57
C ALA A 129 -2.63 -9.54 12.91
N PRO A 130 -2.14 -8.29 12.90
CA PRO A 130 -2.06 -7.51 14.13
C PRO A 130 -3.46 -7.16 14.65
N ASP A 131 -3.63 -7.11 15.98
CA ASP A 131 -4.96 -7.00 16.61
C ASP A 131 -5.58 -5.59 16.49
N ASP A 132 -4.78 -4.54 16.73
CA ASP A 132 -5.26 -3.15 16.84
C ASP A 132 -4.82 -2.24 15.68
N ILE A 133 -4.29 -2.82 14.60
CA ILE A 133 -3.81 -2.06 13.44
C ILE A 133 -4.71 -2.35 12.25
N PRO A 134 -5.21 -1.31 11.54
CA PRO A 134 -6.01 -1.52 10.36
C PRO A 134 -5.28 -2.38 9.32
N LEU A 135 -6.04 -3.31 8.74
CA LEU A 135 -5.53 -4.31 7.82
C LEU A 135 -6.13 -4.22 6.42
N VAL A 136 -5.26 -4.25 5.42
CA VAL A 136 -5.62 -4.38 4.01
C VAL A 136 -5.06 -5.66 3.43
N ARG A 137 -5.88 -6.39 2.69
CA ARG A 137 -5.46 -7.56 1.92
C ARG A 137 -5.65 -7.24 0.46
N GLU A 138 -4.61 -7.41 -0.34
CA GLU A 138 -4.65 -7.18 -1.79
C GLU A 138 -5.83 -7.89 -2.47
N SER A 139 -6.15 -9.11 -2.04
CA SER A 139 -7.30 -9.87 -2.55
C SER A 139 -8.62 -9.10 -2.41
N ASN A 140 -8.78 -8.33 -1.33
CA ASN A 140 -9.99 -7.55 -1.08
C ASN A 140 -10.02 -6.25 -1.89
N LEU A 141 -8.87 -5.78 -2.40
CA LEU A 141 -8.79 -4.65 -3.34
C LEU A 141 -9.17 -5.06 -4.77
N THR A 142 -9.30 -6.37 -5.02
CA THR A 142 -9.48 -6.95 -6.35
C THR A 142 -10.64 -7.95 -6.43
N THR A 143 -11.46 -8.03 -5.38
CA THR A 143 -12.63 -8.91 -5.31
C THR A 143 -13.90 -8.09 -5.09
N VAL A 144 -14.92 -8.32 -5.91
CA VAL A 144 -16.20 -7.61 -5.86
C VAL A 144 -17.39 -8.56 -5.91
N ASN A 145 -18.49 -8.18 -5.28
CA ASN A 145 -19.78 -8.81 -5.55
C ASN A 145 -20.41 -8.15 -6.79
N SER A 146 -20.67 -8.95 -7.83
CA SER A 146 -21.35 -8.54 -9.06
C SER A 146 -22.51 -9.50 -9.33
N ASN A 147 -23.74 -8.98 -9.25
CA ASN A 147 -24.98 -9.73 -9.47
C ASN A 147 -25.09 -11.03 -8.65
N GLY A 148 -24.64 -11.00 -7.39
CA GLY A 148 -24.70 -12.15 -6.48
C GLY A 148 -23.50 -13.09 -6.56
N ASN A 149 -22.57 -12.86 -7.50
CA ASN A 149 -21.35 -13.65 -7.64
C ASN A 149 -20.12 -12.85 -7.19
N MET A 150 -19.24 -13.51 -6.44
CA MET A 150 -17.93 -12.94 -6.10
C MET A 150 -16.99 -13.10 -7.29
N ILE A 151 -16.54 -11.98 -7.83
CA ILE A 151 -15.57 -11.91 -8.94
C ILE A 151 -14.24 -11.42 -8.36
N ASP A 152 -13.23 -12.27 -8.42
CA ASP A 152 -11.85 -11.89 -8.17
C ASP A 152 -11.16 -11.57 -9.50
N PHE A 153 -11.13 -10.28 -9.85
CA PHE A 153 -10.47 -9.82 -11.08
C PHE A 153 -8.95 -9.69 -10.92
N GLY A 154 -8.41 -9.80 -9.70
CA GLY A 154 -6.97 -9.74 -9.48
C GLY A 154 -6.22 -10.91 -10.09
N MET A 155 -6.91 -12.02 -10.35
CA MET A 155 -6.37 -13.16 -11.11
C MET A 155 -6.12 -12.85 -12.60
N GLN A 156 -6.74 -11.80 -13.14
CA GLN A 156 -6.56 -11.33 -14.52
C GLN A 156 -5.47 -10.26 -14.64
N LEU A 157 -4.88 -9.85 -13.51
CA LEU A 157 -3.85 -8.82 -13.43
C LEU A 157 -2.47 -9.45 -13.33
N SER A 158 -1.53 -8.90 -14.09
CA SER A 158 -0.11 -9.19 -13.93
C SER A 158 0.40 -8.74 -12.56
N LYS A 159 1.56 -9.24 -12.16
CA LYS A 159 2.25 -8.82 -10.93
C LYS A 159 2.36 -7.30 -10.81
N ALA A 160 2.83 -6.63 -11.86
CA ALA A 160 3.01 -5.17 -11.87
C ALA A 160 1.67 -4.41 -11.85
N GLN A 161 0.64 -4.96 -12.50
CA GLN A 161 -0.70 -4.37 -12.45
C GLN A 161 -1.33 -4.47 -11.06
N ARG A 162 -1.05 -5.54 -10.31
CA ARG A 162 -1.45 -5.64 -8.89
C ARG A 162 -0.70 -4.63 -8.02
N SER A 163 0.58 -4.37 -8.32
CA SER A 163 1.31 -3.23 -7.71
C SER A 163 0.62 -1.89 -8.01
N MET A 164 0.13 -1.66 -9.23
CA MET A 164 -0.62 -0.44 -9.57
C MET A 164 -1.90 -0.30 -8.73
N VAL A 165 -2.66 -1.39 -8.57
CA VAL A 165 -3.89 -1.41 -7.77
C VAL A 165 -3.63 -1.03 -6.31
N VAL A 166 -2.60 -1.61 -5.70
CA VAL A 166 -2.22 -1.31 -4.30
C VAL A 166 -1.67 0.10 -4.18
N ALA A 167 -0.81 0.53 -5.09
CA ALA A 167 -0.29 1.89 -5.11
C ALA A 167 -1.40 2.94 -5.22
N GLY A 168 -2.39 2.73 -6.09
CA GLY A 168 -3.57 3.59 -6.19
C GLY A 168 -4.40 3.61 -4.91
N TYR A 169 -4.59 2.46 -4.26
CA TYR A 169 -5.30 2.37 -2.99
C TYR A 169 -4.57 3.16 -1.88
N LEU A 170 -3.25 3.03 -1.82
CA LEU A 170 -2.43 3.81 -0.88
C LEU A 170 -2.50 5.31 -1.19
N ALA A 171 -2.45 5.70 -2.47
CA ALA A 171 -2.55 7.10 -2.88
C ALA A 171 -3.88 7.73 -2.46
N VAL A 172 -5.01 7.04 -2.67
CA VAL A 172 -6.31 7.56 -2.23
C VAL A 172 -6.43 7.61 -0.71
N CYS A 173 -5.91 6.61 0.02
CA CYS A 173 -6.00 6.62 1.48
C CYS A 173 -5.12 7.72 2.11
N VAL A 174 -3.88 7.85 1.64
CA VAL A 174 -2.93 8.87 2.11
C VAL A 174 -3.46 10.27 1.76
N GLY A 175 -3.88 10.46 0.51
CA GLY A 175 -4.42 11.74 0.04
C GLY A 175 -5.79 12.09 0.65
N SER A 176 -6.42 11.21 1.42
CA SER A 176 -7.69 11.47 2.11
C SER A 176 -7.48 11.80 3.59
N GLY A 177 -8.40 12.59 4.16
CA GLY A 177 -8.34 13.00 5.57
C GLY A 177 -7.32 14.11 5.86
N ASN A 178 -6.87 14.19 7.11
CA ASN A 178 -5.93 15.23 7.54
C ASN A 178 -4.51 14.97 7.01
N GLN A 179 -3.97 15.92 6.24
CA GLN A 179 -2.64 15.79 5.63
C GLN A 179 -1.49 16.17 6.58
N GLN A 180 -1.79 16.61 7.81
CA GLN A 180 -0.77 16.77 8.86
C GLN A 180 -0.46 15.46 9.60
N ASP A 181 -1.23 14.41 9.38
CA ASP A 181 -1.01 13.10 10.02
C ASP A 181 0.34 12.49 9.59
N ILE A 182 0.86 11.59 10.43
CA ILE A 182 2.06 10.81 10.12
C ILE A 182 1.62 9.42 9.65
N ASN A 183 1.84 9.11 8.38
CA ASN A 183 1.47 7.83 7.80
C ASN A 183 2.65 6.85 7.89
N ARG A 184 2.41 5.67 8.50
CA ARG A 184 3.40 4.62 8.74
C ARG A 184 2.87 3.30 8.20
N ILE A 185 3.28 2.92 7.00
CA ILE A 185 2.67 1.81 6.26
C ILE A 185 3.68 0.68 6.13
N VAL A 186 3.27 -0.54 6.47
CA VAL A 186 4.07 -1.76 6.25
C VAL A 186 3.37 -2.65 5.23
N LEU A 187 4.07 -3.01 4.16
CA LEU A 187 3.63 -3.92 3.12
C LEU A 187 4.38 -5.24 3.25
N PHE A 188 3.67 -6.33 3.49
CA PHE A 188 4.21 -7.69 3.38
C PHE A 188 3.97 -8.14 1.95
N TYR A 189 5.02 -8.08 1.11
CA TYR A 189 4.90 -8.17 -0.33
C TYR A 189 6.13 -8.82 -0.96
N GLY A 190 5.95 -9.53 -2.07
CA GLY A 190 7.04 -10.15 -2.79
C GLY A 190 8.17 -9.18 -3.15
N ALA A 191 9.44 -9.55 -2.94
CA ALA A 191 10.59 -8.64 -3.11
C ALA A 191 10.72 -7.96 -4.49
N ASN A 192 10.06 -8.53 -5.51
CA ASN A 192 9.98 -7.95 -6.86
C ASN A 192 8.85 -6.91 -7.04
N HIS A 193 8.23 -6.39 -5.96
CA HIS A 193 7.14 -5.39 -5.99
C HIS A 193 7.57 -3.97 -5.58
N ASN A 194 8.86 -3.62 -5.70
CA ASN A 194 9.31 -2.25 -5.43
C ASN A 194 8.75 -1.20 -6.41
N ASP A 195 8.13 -1.65 -7.50
CA ASP A 195 7.38 -0.82 -8.44
C ASP A 195 6.14 -0.16 -7.81
N ILE A 196 5.64 -0.66 -6.67
CA ILE A 196 4.59 0.00 -5.87
C ILE A 196 4.96 1.44 -5.53
N TYR A 197 6.23 1.70 -5.18
CA TYR A 197 6.68 3.06 -4.84
C TYR A 197 6.59 4.01 -6.03
N LYS A 198 7.04 3.53 -7.20
CA LYS A 198 6.96 4.28 -8.45
C LYS A 198 5.50 4.58 -8.80
N TYR A 199 4.62 3.58 -8.69
CA TYR A 199 3.21 3.77 -9.00
C TYR A 199 2.50 4.66 -7.99
N PHE A 200 2.87 4.63 -6.70
CA PHE A 200 2.28 5.47 -5.69
C PHE A 200 2.51 6.95 -6.02
N ASP A 201 3.76 7.33 -6.29
CA ASP A 201 4.10 8.69 -6.70
C ASP A 201 3.49 9.05 -8.07
N TYR A 202 3.42 8.10 -8.99
CA TYR A 202 2.80 8.30 -10.31
C TYR A 202 1.31 8.61 -10.19
N PHE A 203 0.56 7.85 -9.39
CA PHE A 203 -0.86 8.08 -9.15
C PHE A 203 -1.08 9.36 -8.36
N ALA A 204 -0.26 9.63 -7.33
CA ALA A 204 -0.33 10.89 -6.61
C ALA A 204 -0.19 12.09 -7.55
N ARG A 205 0.80 12.05 -8.45
CA ARG A 205 1.09 13.15 -9.41
C ARG A 205 -0.03 13.45 -10.41
N HIS A 206 -0.76 12.43 -10.84
CA HIS A 206 -1.71 12.54 -11.97
C HIS A 206 -3.17 12.38 -11.55
N THR A 207 -3.46 12.60 -10.27
CA THR A 207 -4.82 12.59 -9.71
C THR A 207 -5.03 13.80 -8.82
N SER A 208 -6.22 13.93 -8.24
CA SER A 208 -6.60 14.99 -7.31
C SER A 208 -5.85 14.99 -5.97
N VAL A 209 -4.92 14.06 -5.76
CA VAL A 209 -4.09 13.95 -4.54
C VAL A 209 -2.63 14.39 -4.78
N ASP A 210 -2.39 15.27 -5.76
CA ASP A 210 -1.06 15.81 -6.12
C ASP A 210 -0.32 16.48 -4.94
N TYR A 211 -1.05 17.00 -3.95
CA TYR A 211 -0.46 17.56 -2.73
C TYR A 211 0.28 16.53 -1.88
N VAL A 212 -0.01 15.23 -2.00
CA VAL A 212 0.81 14.18 -1.38
C VAL A 212 2.26 14.26 -1.85
N LEU A 213 2.51 14.82 -3.06
CA LEU A 213 3.86 15.02 -3.55
C LEU A 213 4.66 16.07 -2.78
N LYS A 214 4.00 16.93 -2.01
CA LYS A 214 4.58 18.04 -1.25
C LYS A 214 4.92 17.60 0.19
N GLU A 215 4.59 16.37 0.55
CA GLU A 215 4.90 15.75 1.83
C GLU A 215 6.30 15.11 1.84
N THR A 216 6.88 14.98 3.04
CA THR A 216 8.09 14.16 3.20
C THR A 216 7.74 12.69 3.00
N ARG A 217 8.39 12.02 2.05
CA ARG A 217 8.14 10.61 1.74
C ARG A 217 9.39 9.76 1.88
N ASN A 218 9.28 8.66 2.62
CA ASN A 218 10.35 7.69 2.81
C ASN A 218 9.90 6.31 2.37
N PHE A 219 10.50 5.79 1.31
CA PHE A 219 10.25 4.44 0.82
C PHE A 219 11.40 3.52 1.24
N PHE A 220 11.07 2.53 2.05
CA PHE A 220 12.03 1.70 2.76
C PHE A 220 11.89 0.25 2.32
N ASN A 221 12.69 -0.14 1.33
CA ASN A 221 12.67 -1.48 0.77
C ASN A 221 13.55 -2.42 1.59
N ILE A 222 12.98 -3.51 2.11
CA ILE A 222 13.71 -4.58 2.79
C ILE A 222 13.71 -5.78 1.85
N ARG A 223 14.90 -6.22 1.42
CA ARG A 223 15.03 -7.33 0.48
C ARG A 223 14.56 -8.66 1.09
N SER A 224 14.12 -9.58 0.24
CA SER A 224 13.91 -11.00 0.60
C SER A 224 15.26 -11.70 0.83
N ASN A 225 15.24 -12.82 1.57
CA ASN A 225 16.38 -13.74 1.69
C ASN A 225 16.48 -14.73 0.52
N ALA A 226 15.45 -14.83 -0.33
CA ALA A 226 15.38 -15.72 -1.48
C ALA A 226 16.07 -15.15 -2.73
#